data_AF-A0A925MM64-F1
#
_entry.id   AF-A0A925MM64-F1
#
_cell.length_a   1.000
_cell.length_b   1.000
_cell.length_c   1.000
_cell.angle_alpha   90.00
_cell.angle_beta   90.00
_cell.angle_gamma   90.00
#
_symmetry.space_group_name_H-M   'P 1'
#
loop_
_entity.id
_entity.type
_entity.pdbx_description
1 polymer ?
#
loop_
_entity_poly.entity_id
_entity_poly.type
_entity_poly.pdbx_seq_one_letter_code
_entity_poly.pdbx_strand_id
1 'polypeptide(L)'
;MPTNVNTSRTDMLDRINSAEKHGGNSNATIPYNKYTMITKVTVRPNPFYTVLTLDVSCESNRSIIVRMFNEAGKIVKMFSWYLVKGTNVTSINELSNLQSGLFLLDIIDNEGAVLFSSRITKE
;
A
#
# COMPACT_ATOMS: atom_id res chain seq x y z
N MET A 1 -0.49 14.77 -22.63
CA MET A 1 -1.45 15.35 -21.67
C MET A 1 -0.91 15.09 -20.28
N PRO A 2 -0.63 16.10 -19.44
CA PRO A 2 -0.08 15.82 -18.12
C PRO A 2 -1.23 15.54 -17.15
N THR A 3 -1.34 14.32 -16.65
CA THR A 3 -2.16 14.01 -15.48
C THR A 3 -1.45 14.54 -14.25
N ASN A 4 -2.02 15.58 -13.66
CA ASN A 4 -1.56 16.24 -12.45
C ASN A 4 -1.79 15.28 -11.26
N VAL A 5 -0.76 14.54 -10.84
CA VAL A 5 -0.80 13.70 -9.63
C VAL A 5 -0.42 14.57 -8.44
N ASN A 6 -1.34 15.46 -8.06
CA ASN A 6 -1.25 16.17 -6.80
C ASN A 6 -1.92 15.28 -5.75
N THR A 7 -1.19 14.31 -5.19
CA THR A 7 -1.71 13.42 -4.14
C THR A 7 -1.98 14.24 -2.88
N SER A 8 -3.15 14.87 -2.83
CA SER A 8 -3.52 15.76 -1.76
C SER A 8 -3.85 14.96 -0.50
N ARG A 9 -3.70 15.57 0.67
CA ARG A 9 -4.21 15.03 1.94
C ARG A 9 -5.68 14.61 1.83
N THR A 10 -6.45 15.31 0.99
CA THR A 10 -7.86 14.99 0.68
C THR A 10 -7.99 13.61 0.01
N ASP A 11 -7.17 13.30 -1.00
CA ASP A 11 -7.19 11.99 -1.67
C ASP A 11 -6.87 10.86 -0.69
N MET A 12 -5.93 11.10 0.22
CA MET A 12 -5.60 10.13 1.27
C MET A 12 -6.78 9.89 2.22
N LEU A 13 -7.46 10.95 2.66
CA LEU A 13 -8.64 10.84 3.53
C LEU A 13 -9.80 10.13 2.82
N ASP A 14 -10.00 10.37 1.52
CA ASP A 14 -11.01 9.68 0.73
C ASP A 14 -10.69 8.21 0.54
N ARG A 15 -9.42 7.87 0.35
CA ARG A 15 -8.94 6.47 0.27
C ARG A 15 -9.05 5.75 1.61
N ILE A 16 -8.87 6.50 2.70
CA ILE A 16 -9.17 6.02 4.04
C ILE A 16 -10.68 5.72 4.12
N ASN A 17 -11.56 6.69 3.89
CA ASN A 17 -13.00 6.52 4.07
C ASN A 17 -13.62 5.47 3.12
N SER A 18 -13.11 5.34 1.89
CA SER A 18 -13.61 4.35 0.92
C SER A 18 -13.22 2.90 1.22
N ALA A 19 -12.18 2.67 2.01
CA ALA A 19 -11.79 1.32 2.43
C ALA A 19 -12.72 0.71 3.51
N GLU A 20 -13.62 1.48 4.13
CA GLU A 20 -14.62 0.96 5.08
C GLU A 20 -15.81 0.26 4.42
N LYS A 21 -16.04 0.50 3.13
CA LYS A 21 -17.13 -0.17 2.39
C LYS A 21 -16.85 -1.62 2.01
N HIS A 22 -15.69 -2.17 2.39
CA HIS A 22 -15.26 -3.53 2.06
C HIS A 22 -14.95 -4.40 3.29
N GLY A 23 -15.53 -4.05 4.44
CA GLY A 23 -15.59 -4.92 5.62
C GLY A 23 -16.70 -5.96 5.49
N GLY A 24 -16.46 -7.01 4.72
CA GLY A 24 -17.40 -8.13 4.60
C GLY A 24 -17.19 -8.93 3.33
N ASN A 25 -16.47 -10.05 3.45
CA ASN A 25 -16.43 -11.19 2.53
C ASN A 25 -17.05 -10.94 1.13
N SER A 26 -16.37 -10.20 0.25
CA SER A 26 -16.78 -10.04 -1.14
C SER A 26 -15.65 -9.48 -1.99
N ASN A 27 -15.44 -10.11 -3.15
CA ASN A 27 -14.54 -9.72 -4.22
C ASN A 27 -14.88 -8.30 -4.73
N ALA A 28 -14.35 -7.28 -4.06
CA ALA A 28 -14.46 -5.92 -4.53
C ALA A 28 -13.23 -5.55 -5.35
N THR A 29 -13.32 -5.87 -6.63
CA THR A 29 -12.42 -5.39 -7.66
C THR A 29 -12.63 -3.87 -7.80
N ILE A 30 -11.82 -3.07 -7.10
CA ILE A 30 -11.54 -1.68 -7.55
C ILE A 30 -11.22 -1.79 -9.05
N PRO A 31 -11.82 -0.99 -9.95
CA PRO A 31 -11.68 -1.18 -11.39
C PRO A 31 -10.21 -1.35 -11.73
N TYR A 32 -9.87 -2.61 -12.02
CA TYR A 32 -8.55 -3.08 -12.36
C TYR A 32 -8.14 -2.24 -13.55
N ASN A 33 -7.26 -1.26 -13.31
CA ASN A 33 -6.60 -0.61 -14.41
C ASN A 33 -5.86 -1.76 -15.11
N LYS A 34 -6.31 -2.09 -16.32
CA LYS A 34 -5.86 -3.21 -17.15
C LYS A 34 -4.33 -3.23 -17.36
N TYR A 35 -3.64 -2.19 -16.92
CA TYR A 35 -2.19 -1.99 -16.97
C TYR A 35 -1.47 -2.17 -15.61
N THR A 36 -2.11 -2.65 -14.55
CA THR A 36 -1.40 -2.92 -13.28
C THR A 36 -0.65 -4.24 -13.36
N MET A 37 0.67 -4.19 -13.54
CA MET A 37 1.56 -5.37 -13.50
C MET A 37 1.50 -6.18 -12.20
N ILE A 38 0.98 -5.60 -11.11
CA ILE A 38 0.80 -6.26 -9.82
C ILE A 38 -0.51 -7.05 -9.88
N THR A 39 -0.43 -8.36 -9.68
CA THR A 39 -1.57 -9.28 -9.76
C THR A 39 -2.11 -9.67 -8.40
N LYS A 40 -1.26 -9.59 -7.35
CA LYS A 40 -1.66 -9.89 -5.97
C LYS A 40 -0.77 -9.16 -4.98
N VAL A 41 -1.38 -8.65 -3.91
CA VAL A 41 -0.65 -8.11 -2.74
C VAL A 41 -1.23 -8.71 -1.47
N THR A 42 -0.38 -9.16 -0.55
CA THR A 42 -0.78 -9.60 0.79
C THR A 42 0.08 -8.91 1.84
N VAL A 43 -0.55 -8.35 2.87
CA VAL A 43 0.10 -7.67 3.99
C VAL A 43 -0.23 -8.43 5.27
N ARG A 44 0.79 -8.92 5.99
CA ARG A 44 0.57 -9.77 7.18
C ARG A 44 1.69 -9.64 8.23
N PRO A 45 1.41 -9.76 9.54
CA PRO A 45 0.07 -9.85 10.12
C PRO A 45 -0.67 -8.50 10.02
N ASN A 46 -2.00 -8.51 10.12
CA ASN A 46 -2.80 -7.31 10.29
C ASN A 46 -3.97 -7.67 11.23
N PRO A 47 -4.01 -7.16 12.48
CA PRO A 47 -3.12 -6.15 13.06
C PRO A 47 -1.65 -6.57 13.20
N PHE A 48 -0.74 -5.60 13.29
CA PHE A 48 0.70 -5.84 13.47
C PHE A 48 1.24 -5.19 14.74
N TYR A 49 2.36 -5.73 15.24
CA TYR A 49 3.06 -5.18 16.41
C TYR A 49 4.36 -4.47 16.01
N THR A 50 5.35 -5.17 15.49
CA THR A 50 6.69 -4.60 15.23
C THR A 50 7.19 -4.79 13.79
N VAL A 51 6.58 -5.71 13.06
CA VAL A 51 6.98 -6.11 11.71
C VAL A 51 5.76 -6.41 10.86
N LEU A 52 5.87 -6.11 9.57
CA LEU A 52 4.94 -6.55 8.52
C LEU A 52 5.70 -7.34 7.47
N THR A 53 5.05 -8.33 6.88
CA THR A 53 5.48 -9.02 5.68
C THR A 53 4.59 -8.58 4.54
N LEU A 54 5.22 -8.17 3.44
CA LEU A 54 4.58 -7.77 2.20
C LEU A 54 4.93 -8.81 1.12
N ASP A 55 3.92 -9.50 0.62
CA ASP A 55 3.98 -10.37 -0.56
C ASP A 55 3.39 -9.61 -1.75
N VAL A 56 4.15 -9.47 -2.83
CA VAL A 56 3.73 -8.86 -4.09
C VAL A 56 4.02 -9.82 -5.23
N SER A 57 2.96 -10.26 -5.91
CA SER A 57 3.06 -11.00 -7.16
C SER A 57 2.88 -10.06 -8.35
N CYS A 58 3.76 -10.18 -9.35
CA CYS A 58 3.73 -9.34 -10.55
C CYS A 58 4.10 -10.07 -11.85
N GLU A 59 3.63 -9.53 -12.97
CA GLU A 59 3.86 -10.10 -14.31
C GLU A 59 5.13 -9.59 -15.01
N SER A 60 5.76 -8.55 -14.48
CA SER A 60 6.97 -7.93 -15.04
C SER A 60 7.89 -7.39 -13.95
N ASN A 61 9.16 -7.22 -14.30
CA ASN A 61 10.15 -6.60 -13.41
C ASN A 61 9.92 -5.08 -13.38
N ARG A 62 9.93 -4.48 -12.19
CA ARG A 62 9.73 -3.03 -12.06
C ARG A 62 10.21 -2.49 -10.71
N SER A 63 10.73 -1.27 -10.72
CA SER A 63 10.94 -0.48 -9.49
C SER A 63 9.64 0.13 -9.01
N ILE A 64 9.32 -0.08 -7.73
CA ILE A 64 8.19 0.53 -7.02
C ILE A 64 8.68 1.27 -5.77
N ILE A 65 7.80 2.08 -5.19
CA ILE A 65 8.00 2.68 -3.88
C ILE A 65 6.88 2.22 -2.96
N VAL A 66 7.25 1.69 -1.80
CA VAL A 66 6.32 1.38 -0.71
C VAL A 66 6.37 2.52 0.28
N ARG A 67 5.21 3.07 0.65
CA ARG A 67 5.10 4.15 1.65
C ARG A 67 3.95 3.89 2.62
N MET A 68 4.17 4.20 3.88
CA MET A 68 3.19 4.04 4.95
C MET A 68 2.90 5.40 5.57
N PHE A 69 1.63 5.75 5.69
CA PHE A 69 1.16 6.96 6.34
C PHE A 69 0.45 6.63 7.66
N ASN A 70 0.59 7.49 8.66
CA ASN A 70 -0.28 7.46 9.85
C ASN A 70 -1.58 8.24 9.61
N GLU A 71 -2.52 8.22 10.56
CA GLU A 71 -3.80 8.96 10.49
C GLU A 71 -3.63 10.47 10.24
N ALA A 72 -2.53 11.05 10.73
CA ALA A 72 -2.21 12.45 10.51
C ALA A 72 -1.70 12.75 9.09
N GLY A 73 -1.58 11.76 8.21
CA GLY A 73 -1.08 11.90 6.85
C GLY A 73 0.43 12.03 6.73
N LYS A 74 1.17 11.75 7.81
CA LYS A 74 2.64 11.77 7.80
C LYS A 74 3.17 10.43 7.32
N ILE A 75 4.13 10.45 6.40
CA ILE A 75 4.88 9.25 6.01
C ILE A 75 5.73 8.79 7.21
N VAL A 76 5.49 7.56 7.67
CA VAL A 76 6.19 6.93 8.79
C VAL A 76 7.18 5.85 8.35
N LYS A 77 7.01 5.30 7.15
CA LYS A 77 7.99 4.40 6.50
C LYS A 77 7.93 4.62 4.99
N MET A 78 9.08 4.59 4.33
CA MET A 78 9.17 4.63 2.87
C MET A 78 10.44 3.92 2.39
N PHE A 79 10.33 3.10 1.35
CA PHE A 79 11.48 2.47 0.72
C PHE A 79 11.20 2.13 -0.75
N SER A 80 12.24 2.14 -1.57
CA SER A 80 12.19 1.63 -2.94
C SER A 80 12.37 0.12 -2.95
N TRP A 81 11.64 -0.58 -3.81
CA TRP A 81 11.76 -2.02 -3.97
C TRP A 81 11.74 -2.39 -5.46
N TYR A 82 12.73 -3.16 -5.90
CA TYR A 82 12.76 -3.72 -7.25
C TYR A 82 12.07 -5.08 -7.24
N LEU A 83 10.92 -5.17 -7.91
CA LEU A 83 10.19 -6.41 -8.09
C LEU A 83 10.73 -7.17 -9.29
N VAL A 84 10.84 -8.49 -9.13
CA VAL A 84 11.09 -9.43 -10.21
C VAL A 84 9.78 -10.14 -10.54
N LYS A 85 9.53 -10.43 -11.82
CA LYS A 85 8.36 -11.21 -12.26
C LYS A 85 8.19 -12.46 -11.41
N GLY A 86 6.97 -12.68 -10.92
CA GLY A 86 6.65 -13.73 -9.97
C GLY A 86 6.34 -13.16 -8.58
N THR A 87 6.52 -13.98 -7.55
CA THR A 87 6.21 -13.62 -6.16
C THR A 87 7.44 -13.06 -5.45
N ASN A 88 7.30 -11.85 -4.91
CA ASN A 88 8.33 -11.13 -4.18
C ASN A 88 7.88 -10.98 -2.73
N VAL A 89 8.79 -11.17 -1.78
CA VAL A 89 8.48 -11.06 -0.36
C VAL A 89 9.51 -10.16 0.32
N THR A 90 9.04 -9.22 1.14
CA THR A 90 9.91 -8.39 1.98
C THR A 90 9.28 -8.17 3.36
N SER A 91 10.13 -7.88 4.34
CA SER A 91 9.70 -7.50 5.69
C SER A 91 9.91 -6.00 5.90
N ILE A 92 8.88 -5.34 6.41
CA ILE A 92 8.92 -3.94 6.86
C ILE A 92 9.20 -3.97 8.35
N ASN A 93 10.46 -3.66 8.72
CA ASN A 93 10.95 -3.70 10.08
C ASN A 93 10.95 -2.30 10.74
N GLU A 94 11.34 -2.27 12.02
CA GLU A 94 11.50 -1.05 12.83
C GLU A 94 10.19 -0.27 13.02
N LEU A 95 9.07 -1.00 13.12
CA LEU A 95 7.75 -0.40 13.35
C LEU A 95 7.41 -0.32 14.86
N SER A 96 8.31 -0.75 15.73
CA SER A 96 8.12 -0.78 17.19
C SER A 96 7.85 0.60 17.80
N ASN A 97 8.46 1.66 17.23
CA ASN A 97 8.36 3.03 17.75
C ASN A 97 7.14 3.78 17.22
N LEU A 98 6.32 3.15 16.36
CA LEU A 98 5.06 3.71 15.91
C LEU A 98 4.02 3.61 17.03
N GLN A 99 3.18 4.62 17.17
CA GLN A 99 2.02 4.54 18.06
C GLN A 99 1.00 3.54 17.49
N SER A 100 0.24 2.88 18.37
CA SER A 100 -0.92 2.08 17.97
C SER A 100 -1.94 2.96 17.26
N GLY A 101 -2.65 2.41 16.27
CA GLY A 101 -3.59 3.16 15.45
C GLY A 101 -3.67 2.70 14.00
N LEU A 102 -4.37 3.45 13.17
CA LEU A 102 -4.57 3.14 11.76
C LEU A 102 -3.44 3.71 10.89
N PHE A 103 -3.05 2.91 9.89
CA PHE A 103 -2.08 3.31 8.88
C PHE A 103 -2.60 2.99 7.49
N LEU A 104 -2.12 3.76 6.51
CA LEU A 104 -2.33 3.50 5.09
C LEU A 104 -1.01 3.05 4.46
N LEU A 105 -0.97 1.86 3.89
CA LEU A 105 0.17 1.33 3.16
C LEU A 105 -0.11 1.39 1.66
N ASP A 106 0.76 2.13 0.95
CA ASP A 106 0.69 2.33 -0.48
C ASP A 106 1.87 1.67 -1.19
N ILE A 107 1.59 1.13 -2.38
CA ILE A 107 2.58 0.85 -3.40
C ILE A 107 2.33 1.81 -4.55
N ILE A 108 3.36 2.57 -4.93
CA ILE A 108 3.32 3.49 -6.07
C ILE A 108 4.40 3.12 -7.08
N ASP A 109 4.21 3.52 -8.34
CA ASP A 109 5.27 3.48 -9.33
C ASP A 109 6.18 4.72 -9.27
N ASN A 110 7.16 4.76 -10.18
CA ASN A 110 8.12 5.85 -10.31
C ASN A 110 7.50 7.17 -10.79
N GLU A 111 6.27 7.16 -11.31
CA GLU A 111 5.52 8.35 -11.73
C GLU A 111 4.58 8.84 -10.61
N GLY A 112 4.54 8.14 -9.47
CA GLY A 112 3.68 8.45 -8.34
C GLY A 112 2.27 7.88 -8.44
N ALA A 113 1.99 7.07 -9.47
CA ALA A 113 0.69 6.43 -9.62
C ALA A 113 0.53 5.34 -8.56
N VAL A 114 -0.60 5.35 -7.85
CA VAL A 114 -0.93 4.34 -6.83
C VAL A 114 -1.30 3.03 -7.51
N LEU A 115 -0.49 1.99 -7.28
CA LEU A 115 -0.70 0.64 -7.79
C LEU A 115 -1.48 -0.24 -6.82
N PHE A 116 -1.32 0.01 -5.51
CA PHE A 116 -2.03 -0.70 -4.45
C PHE A 116 -2.14 0.18 -3.21
N SER A 117 -3.19 -0.03 -2.44
CA SER A 117 -3.38 0.61 -1.14
C SER A 117 -4.11 -0.30 -0.19
N SER A 118 -3.69 -0.32 1.07
CA SER A 118 -4.36 -1.07 2.13
C SER A 118 -4.35 -0.32 3.45
N ARG A 119 -5.47 -0.41 4.18
CA ARG A 119 -5.55 -0.05 5.59
C ARG A 119 -4.92 -1.16 6.42
N ILE A 120 -4.09 -0.79 7.38
CA ILE A 120 -3.51 -1.71 8.36
C ILE A 120 -3.58 -1.09 9.76
N THR A 121 -3.67 -1.94 10.77
CA THR A 121 -3.79 -1.50 12.16
C THR A 121 -2.58 -1.94 12.96
N LYS A 122 -2.02 -1.03 13.74
CA LYS A 122 -1.02 -1.36 14.74
C LYS A 122 -1.68 -1.50 16.11
N GLU A 123 -1.33 -2.58 16.81
CA GLU A 123 -1.64 -2.78 18.23
C GLU A 123 -0.40 -2.54 19.10
#